data_AF-A0A970JA20-F1
#
_entry.id   AF-A0A970JA20-F1
#
_cell.length_a   1.000
_cell.length_b   1.000
_cell.length_c   1.000
_cell.angle_alpha   90.00
_cell.angle_beta   90.00
_cell.angle_gamma   90.00
#
_symmetry.space_group_name_H-M   'P 1'
#
loop_
_entity.id
_entity.type
_entity.pdbx_description
1 polymer ?
#
loop_
_entity_poly.entity_id
_entity_poly.type
_entity_poly.pdbx_seq_one_letter_code
_entity_poly.pdbx_strand_id
1 'polypeptide(L)'
;CQAIVATELGSFGFPETGIGICPGLGGMIRMERHVGKELAKYYVFTGKRLSAQEAYELGIVTKLVDRAGTDAGIKEVIAAGKFDKYAPREIPAKYNEIIKAFSDENAERLVRGEKPEGVSPELAEELVKIISKKAPIAIREANNMINEQAKVSIKEAIEIEMDKLYYMFGTEDALAGLSSPTRPPKFQGK
;
A
#
# COMPACT_ATOMS: atom_id res chain seq x y z
N CYS A 1 6.52 12.91 -8.63
CA CYS A 1 7.23 13.91 -7.78
C CYS A 1 8.65 13.44 -7.46
N GLN A 2 9.56 14.38 -7.22
CA GLN A 2 10.95 14.15 -6.77
C GLN A 2 11.06 14.08 -5.23
N ALA A 3 10.23 14.83 -4.52
CA ALA A 3 10.20 14.89 -3.07
C ALA A 3 8.76 15.01 -2.56
N ILE A 4 8.54 14.64 -1.30
CA ILE A 4 7.27 14.79 -0.60
C ILE A 4 7.54 15.61 0.67
N VAL A 5 6.90 16.76 0.80
CA VAL A 5 6.88 17.56 2.03
C VAL A 5 5.52 17.37 2.67
N ALA A 6 5.48 16.97 3.95
CA ALA A 6 4.25 16.70 4.66
C ALA A 6 4.20 17.41 6.00
N THR A 7 3.00 17.79 6.43
CA THR A 7 2.76 18.25 7.80
C THR A 7 2.38 17.07 8.69
N GLU A 8 2.41 17.27 10.00
CA GLU A 8 1.99 16.28 11.00
C GLU A 8 0.54 15.77 10.80
N LEU A 9 -0.33 16.56 10.17
CA LEU A 9 -1.71 16.19 9.85
C LEU A 9 -1.84 15.32 8.60
N GLY A 10 -0.76 15.15 7.83
CA GLY A 10 -0.73 14.35 6.62
C GLY A 10 -0.91 12.86 6.92
N SER A 11 -1.60 12.17 6.02
CA SER A 11 -1.67 10.70 6.03
C SER A 11 -1.77 10.15 4.61
N PHE A 12 -1.31 8.91 4.46
CA PHE A 12 -1.33 8.14 3.22
C PHE A 12 -2.09 6.84 3.46
N GLY A 13 -2.55 6.18 2.40
CA GLY A 13 -3.19 4.88 2.53
C GLY A 13 -3.73 4.39 1.20
N PHE A 14 -4.05 3.10 1.17
CA PHE A 14 -4.58 2.41 0.00
C PHE A 14 -5.94 1.78 0.35
N PRO A 15 -7.02 2.58 0.46
CA PRO A 15 -8.33 2.10 0.89
C PRO A 15 -9.07 1.25 -0.17
N GLU A 16 -8.57 1.18 -1.40
CA GLU A 16 -9.22 0.66 -2.61
C GLU A 16 -9.76 -0.76 -2.42
N THR A 17 -9.02 -1.64 -1.75
CA THR A 17 -9.42 -3.04 -1.52
C THR A 17 -10.69 -3.15 -0.67
N GLY A 18 -11.03 -2.11 0.09
CA GLY A 18 -12.27 -1.99 0.85
C GLY A 18 -13.48 -1.57 0.03
N ILE A 19 -13.30 -1.13 -1.22
CA ILE A 19 -14.37 -0.68 -2.13
C ILE A 19 -14.42 -1.50 -3.43
N GLY A 20 -13.80 -2.69 -3.45
CA GLY A 20 -13.94 -3.62 -4.58
C GLY A 20 -12.90 -3.49 -5.69
N ILE A 21 -11.90 -2.63 -5.52
CA ILE A 21 -10.84 -2.39 -6.51
C ILE A 21 -9.45 -2.44 -5.84
N CYS A 22 -8.38 -2.43 -6.60
CA CYS A 22 -7.02 -2.27 -6.08
C CYS A 22 -6.46 -0.87 -6.43
N PRO A 23 -5.40 -0.43 -5.74
CA PRO A 23 -4.69 0.79 -6.12
C PRO A 23 -4.12 0.68 -7.54
N GLY A 24 -4.06 1.81 -8.24
CA GLY A 24 -3.44 1.93 -9.56
C GLY A 24 -2.56 3.18 -9.67
N LEU A 25 -2.24 3.57 -10.91
CA LEU A 25 -1.47 4.79 -11.25
C LEU A 25 -0.05 4.84 -10.64
N GLY A 26 0.50 3.68 -10.32
CA GLY A 26 1.84 3.46 -9.81
C GLY A 26 1.94 3.57 -8.29
N GLY A 27 0.83 3.60 -7.56
CA GLY A 27 0.83 3.68 -6.10
C GLY A 27 1.56 2.50 -5.45
N MET A 28 1.29 1.29 -5.92
CA MET A 28 1.85 0.07 -5.37
C MET A 28 3.35 -0.02 -5.62
N ILE A 29 3.79 0.16 -6.89
CA ILE A 29 5.21 0.10 -7.23
C ILE A 29 6.02 1.18 -6.52
N ARG A 30 5.46 2.38 -6.33
CA ARG A 30 6.15 3.45 -5.60
C ARG A 30 6.32 3.11 -4.13
N MET A 31 5.29 2.53 -3.51
CA MET A 31 5.36 2.06 -2.14
C MET A 31 6.41 0.97 -2.01
N GLU A 32 6.37 -0.03 -2.89
CA GLU A 32 7.32 -1.12 -2.93
C GLU A 32 8.77 -0.65 -3.08
N ARG A 33 9.04 0.35 -3.92
CA ARG A 33 10.38 0.93 -4.08
C ARG A 33 10.90 1.63 -2.81
N HIS A 34 10.01 2.06 -1.91
CA HIS A 34 10.40 2.65 -0.63
C HIS A 34 10.56 1.60 0.48
N VAL A 35 9.65 0.63 0.56
CA VAL A 35 9.52 -0.22 1.76
C VAL A 35 9.60 -1.73 1.51
N GLY A 36 9.85 -2.14 0.27
CA GLY A 36 9.80 -3.54 -0.15
C GLY A 36 8.37 -4.04 -0.38
N LYS A 37 8.28 -5.23 -0.99
CA LYS A 37 7.00 -5.82 -1.42
C LYS A 37 6.12 -6.23 -0.25
N GLU A 38 6.71 -6.69 0.84
CA GLU A 38 6.00 -7.24 2.00
C GLU A 38 5.20 -6.13 2.69
N LEU A 39 5.84 -4.98 2.96
CA LEU A 39 5.14 -3.84 3.52
C LEU A 39 4.19 -3.18 2.52
N ALA A 40 4.53 -3.14 1.23
CA ALA A 40 3.58 -2.67 0.22
C ALA A 40 2.28 -3.50 0.26
N LYS A 41 2.38 -4.84 0.29
CA LYS A 41 1.22 -5.73 0.46
C LYS A 41 0.47 -5.45 1.75
N TYR A 42 1.15 -5.23 2.87
CA TYR A 42 0.50 -4.86 4.13
C TYR A 42 -0.41 -3.64 3.99
N TYR A 43 0.12 -2.53 3.47
CA TYR A 43 -0.65 -1.28 3.36
C TYR A 43 -1.78 -1.41 2.33
N VAL A 44 -1.57 -2.12 1.22
CA VAL A 44 -2.59 -2.35 0.18
C VAL A 44 -3.70 -3.29 0.65
N PHE A 45 -3.35 -4.40 1.29
CA PHE A 45 -4.33 -5.40 1.72
C PHE A 45 -5.18 -4.86 2.87
N THR A 46 -4.55 -4.23 3.86
CA THR A 46 -5.26 -3.74 5.04
C THR A 46 -5.97 -2.41 4.79
N GLY A 47 -5.46 -1.60 3.85
CA GLY A 47 -5.84 -0.20 3.70
C GLY A 47 -5.53 0.64 4.94
N LYS A 48 -4.60 0.19 5.79
CA LYS A 48 -4.19 0.92 6.98
C LYS A 48 -3.61 2.27 6.59
N ARG A 49 -4.05 3.31 7.30
CA ARG A 49 -3.49 4.65 7.12
C ARG A 49 -2.08 4.70 7.69
N LEU A 50 -1.20 5.34 6.94
CA LEU A 50 0.17 5.65 7.29
C LEU A 50 0.25 7.14 7.64
N SER A 51 0.65 7.48 8.86
CA SER A 51 0.84 8.88 9.25
C SER A 51 2.03 9.52 8.50
N ALA A 52 2.06 10.84 8.42
CA ALA A 52 3.21 11.56 7.85
C ALA A 52 4.53 11.21 8.59
N GLN A 53 4.46 11.03 9.91
CA GLN A 53 5.61 10.65 10.73
C GLN A 53 6.14 9.25 10.34
N GLU A 54 5.28 8.25 10.27
CA GLU A 54 5.69 6.91 9.85
C GLU A 54 6.16 6.90 8.39
N ALA A 55 5.52 7.67 7.51
CA ALA A 55 5.94 7.82 6.12
C ALA A 55 7.32 8.49 6.00
N TYR A 56 7.68 9.39 6.91
CA TYR A 56 9.01 9.99 6.99
C TYR A 56 10.06 8.98 7.48
N GLU A 57 9.74 8.20 8.52
CA GLU A 57 10.59 7.11 9.02
C GLU A 57 10.88 6.05 7.95
N LEU A 58 9.86 5.72 7.13
CA LEU A 58 9.97 4.81 5.99
C LEU A 58 10.60 5.46 4.74
N GLY A 59 10.87 6.77 4.79
CA GLY A 59 11.52 7.51 3.72
C GLY A 59 10.68 7.84 2.50
N ILE A 60 9.36 7.66 2.61
CA ILE A 60 8.38 8.10 1.60
C ILE A 60 8.26 9.63 1.64
N VAL A 61 8.12 10.19 2.85
CA VAL A 61 8.16 11.65 3.07
C VAL A 61 9.62 12.09 3.14
N THR A 62 9.97 13.11 2.36
CA THR A 62 11.31 13.70 2.32
C THR A 62 11.55 14.65 3.48
N LYS A 63 10.55 15.42 3.88
CA LYS A 63 10.67 16.40 4.97
C LYS A 63 9.33 16.60 5.67
N LEU A 64 9.39 16.61 7.00
CA LEU A 64 8.28 17.02 7.85
C LEU A 64 8.42 18.50 8.22
N VAL A 65 7.29 19.20 8.22
CA VAL A 65 7.21 20.62 8.52
C VAL A 65 5.96 20.93 9.33
N ASP A 66 6.04 21.97 10.16
CA ASP A 66 4.84 22.57 10.72
C ASP A 66 4.00 23.20 9.61
N ARG A 67 2.69 23.32 9.83
CA ARG A 67 1.78 23.91 8.84
C ARG A 67 2.26 25.30 8.38
N ALA A 68 2.72 26.14 9.31
CA ALA A 68 3.23 27.47 9.02
C ALA A 68 4.58 27.46 8.27
N GLY A 69 5.36 26.38 8.38
CA GLY A 69 6.68 26.21 7.76
C GLY A 69 6.66 25.56 6.38
N THR A 70 5.49 25.30 5.79
CA THR A 70 5.36 24.55 4.53
C THR A 70 6.18 25.15 3.39
N ASP A 71 6.03 26.46 3.14
CA ASP A 71 6.74 27.14 2.04
C ASP A 71 8.26 27.16 2.25
N ALA A 72 8.71 27.34 3.49
CA ALA A 72 10.13 27.28 3.84
C ALA A 72 10.69 25.87 3.58
N GLY A 73 10.00 24.83 4.02
CA GLY A 73 10.44 23.45 3.79
C GLY A 73 10.48 23.07 2.31
N ILE A 74 9.54 23.56 1.50
CA ILE A 74 9.59 23.37 0.04
C ILE A 74 10.85 24.03 -0.54
N LYS A 75 11.16 25.28 -0.15
CA LYS A 75 12.36 25.99 -0.63
C LYS A 75 13.64 25.27 -0.22
N GLU A 76 13.72 24.74 0.99
CA GLU A 76 14.86 23.95 1.45
C GLU A 76 15.06 22.68 0.62
N VAL A 77 13.98 21.94 0.34
CA VAL A 77 14.05 20.73 -0.49
C VAL A 77 14.45 21.05 -1.93
N ILE A 78 13.99 22.17 -2.49
CA ILE A 78 14.42 22.64 -3.81
C ILE A 78 15.91 22.99 -3.80
N ALA A 79 16.37 23.72 -2.77
CA ALA A 79 17.76 24.14 -2.62
C ALA A 79 18.72 22.94 -2.45
N ALA A 80 18.27 21.87 -1.80
CA ALA A 80 19.03 20.62 -1.66
C ALA A 80 19.25 19.89 -3.00
N GLY A 81 18.49 20.23 -4.05
CA GLY A 81 18.64 19.67 -5.39
C GLY A 81 18.03 18.27 -5.56
N LYS A 82 18.45 17.57 -6.62
CA LYS A 82 17.99 16.21 -6.92
C LYS A 82 18.74 15.20 -6.06
N PHE A 83 18.01 14.22 -5.56
CA PHE A 83 18.53 13.10 -4.78
C PHE A 83 17.91 11.79 -5.26
N ASP A 84 18.52 10.67 -4.93
CA ASP A 84 17.87 9.38 -5.11
C ASP A 84 16.82 9.17 -4.02
N LYS A 85 15.55 9.37 -4.37
CA LYS A 85 14.44 9.20 -3.43
C LYS A 85 14.16 7.74 -3.08
N TYR A 86 14.66 6.78 -3.86
CA TYR A 86 14.56 5.34 -3.62
C TYR A 86 15.87 4.77 -3.10
N ALA A 87 16.78 5.63 -2.62
CA ALA A 87 18.00 5.19 -1.97
C ALA A 87 17.66 4.18 -0.85
N PRO A 88 18.36 3.04 -0.75
CA PRO A 88 18.10 2.03 0.26
C PRO A 88 18.12 2.62 1.68
N ARG A 89 17.17 2.20 2.50
CA ARG A 89 17.07 2.60 3.91
C ARG A 89 16.83 1.37 4.76
N GLU A 90 17.32 1.42 5.99
CA GLU A 90 16.99 0.41 6.98
C GLU A 90 15.55 0.64 7.46
N ILE A 91 14.73 -0.39 7.33
CA ILE A 91 13.35 -0.34 7.80
C ILE A 91 13.36 -0.53 9.32
N PRO A 92 12.67 0.33 10.10
CA PRO A 92 12.63 0.20 11.55
C PRO A 92 12.17 -1.20 11.99
N ALA A 93 12.84 -1.77 13.00
CA ALA A 93 12.60 -3.14 13.47
C ALA A 93 11.15 -3.43 13.89
N LYS A 94 10.36 -2.39 14.24
CA LYS A 94 8.92 -2.50 14.52
C LYS A 94 8.11 -3.09 13.36
N TYR A 95 8.64 -3.03 12.13
CA TYR A 95 7.99 -3.59 10.94
C TYR A 95 8.41 -5.03 10.63
N ASN A 96 9.42 -5.59 11.30
CA ASN A 96 9.97 -6.92 10.98
C ASN A 96 8.91 -8.02 11.07
N GLU A 97 8.04 -7.95 12.06
CA GLU A 97 6.97 -8.93 12.22
C GLU A 97 5.93 -8.81 11.09
N ILE A 98 5.61 -7.58 10.68
CA ILE A 98 4.71 -7.33 9.54
C ILE A 98 5.36 -7.82 8.25
N ILE A 99 6.64 -7.54 8.02
CA ILE A 99 7.40 -8.03 6.86
C ILE A 99 7.31 -9.56 6.81
N LYS A 100 7.51 -10.23 7.95
CA LYS A 100 7.37 -11.69 8.04
C LYS A 100 5.94 -12.17 7.75
N ALA A 101 4.92 -11.46 8.24
CA ALA A 101 3.52 -11.78 7.98
C ALA A 101 3.12 -11.64 6.49
N PHE A 102 3.89 -10.89 5.69
CA PHE A 102 3.63 -10.65 4.27
C PHE A 102 4.74 -11.19 3.36
N SER A 103 5.54 -12.15 3.85
CA SER A 103 6.42 -12.96 2.99
C SER A 103 5.62 -13.61 1.86
N ASP A 104 6.27 -14.05 0.78
CA ASP A 104 5.56 -14.60 -0.38
C ASP A 104 4.58 -15.71 0.00
N GLU A 105 5.02 -16.67 0.81
CA GLU A 105 4.18 -17.78 1.27
C GLU A 105 3.02 -17.31 2.17
N ASN A 106 3.28 -16.37 3.09
CA ASN A 106 2.27 -15.87 4.01
C ASN A 106 1.26 -14.94 3.30
N ALA A 107 1.68 -14.17 2.31
CA ALA A 107 0.79 -13.37 1.48
C ALA A 107 -0.22 -14.25 0.74
N GLU A 108 0.22 -15.38 0.18
CA GLU A 108 -0.68 -16.36 -0.45
C GLU A 108 -1.66 -16.98 0.55
N ARG A 109 -1.22 -17.27 1.78
CA ARG A 109 -2.11 -17.72 2.88
C ARG A 109 -3.17 -16.69 3.19
N LEU A 110 -2.77 -15.42 3.35
CA LEU A 110 -3.67 -14.31 3.62
C LEU A 110 -4.69 -14.11 2.49
N VAL A 111 -4.29 -14.26 1.22
CA VAL A 111 -5.20 -14.23 0.06
C VAL A 111 -6.26 -15.34 0.14
N ARG A 112 -5.92 -16.52 0.67
CA ARG A 112 -6.86 -17.62 0.93
C ARG A 112 -7.66 -17.48 2.23
N GLY A 113 -7.41 -16.42 3.01
CA GLY A 113 -8.04 -16.22 4.32
C GLY A 113 -7.43 -17.05 5.45
N GLU A 114 -6.25 -17.63 5.23
CA GLU A 114 -5.50 -18.41 6.21
C GLU A 114 -4.60 -17.50 7.06
N LYS A 115 -4.29 -17.94 8.29
CA LYS A 115 -3.36 -17.22 9.17
C LYS A 115 -1.92 -17.31 8.64
N PRO A 116 -1.14 -16.22 8.70
CA PRO A 116 0.29 -16.27 8.39
C PRO A 116 1.06 -17.02 9.49
N GLU A 117 2.15 -17.67 9.12
CA GLU A 117 3.00 -18.44 10.02
C GLU A 117 4.22 -17.66 10.53
N GLY A 118 4.69 -18.03 11.72
CA GLY A 118 5.90 -17.48 12.31
C GLY A 118 5.76 -16.06 12.88
N VAL A 119 4.55 -15.54 13.03
CA VAL A 119 4.24 -14.27 13.69
C VAL A 119 3.38 -14.50 14.92
N SER A 120 3.22 -13.47 15.76
CA SER A 120 2.37 -13.54 16.94
C SER A 120 0.92 -13.92 16.57
N PRO A 121 0.24 -14.74 17.39
CA PRO A 121 -1.17 -15.09 17.19
C PRO A 121 -2.08 -13.87 17.08
N GLU A 122 -1.78 -12.81 17.84
CA GLU A 122 -2.55 -11.57 17.87
C GLU A 122 -2.51 -10.86 16.51
N LEU A 123 -1.31 -10.71 15.93
CA LEU A 123 -1.14 -10.12 14.60
C LEU A 123 -1.81 -11.00 13.53
N ALA A 124 -1.62 -12.31 13.59
CA ALA A 124 -2.22 -13.23 12.63
C ALA A 124 -3.76 -13.13 12.62
N GLU A 125 -4.39 -13.05 13.80
CA GLU A 125 -5.83 -12.89 13.93
C GLU A 125 -6.32 -11.52 13.47
N GLU A 126 -5.60 -10.45 13.79
CA GLU A 126 -5.90 -9.10 13.33
C GLU A 126 -5.90 -9.03 11.80
N LEU A 127 -4.86 -9.56 11.15
CA LEU A 127 -4.71 -9.51 9.69
C LEU A 127 -5.84 -10.25 8.98
N VAL A 128 -6.16 -11.47 9.40
CA VAL A 128 -7.28 -12.24 8.83
C VAL A 128 -8.61 -11.51 9.03
N LYS A 129 -8.84 -10.93 10.21
CA LYS A 129 -10.05 -10.15 10.50
C LYS A 129 -10.18 -8.88 9.66
N ILE A 130 -9.07 -8.21 9.34
CA ILE A 130 -9.07 -7.02 8.47
C ILE A 130 -9.28 -7.44 7.01
N ILE A 131 -8.54 -8.43 6.53
CA ILE A 131 -8.51 -8.84 5.13
C ILE A 131 -9.82 -9.53 4.72
N SER A 132 -10.46 -10.28 5.62
CA SER A 132 -11.79 -10.87 5.39
C SER A 132 -12.90 -9.86 5.08
N LYS A 133 -12.67 -8.56 5.33
CA LYS A 133 -13.61 -7.47 4.99
C LYS A 133 -13.30 -6.80 3.66
N LYS A 134 -12.27 -7.24 2.96
CA LYS A 134 -11.79 -6.70 1.69
C LYS A 134 -12.33 -7.53 0.54
N ALA A 135 -12.33 -6.95 -0.66
CA ALA A 135 -12.74 -7.67 -1.85
C ALA A 135 -11.72 -8.77 -2.19
N PRO A 136 -12.11 -10.06 -2.24
CA PRO A 136 -11.20 -11.16 -2.51
C PRO A 136 -10.47 -11.01 -3.85
N ILE A 137 -11.17 -10.54 -4.90
CA ILE A 137 -10.55 -10.31 -6.21
C ILE A 137 -9.50 -9.20 -6.13
N ALA A 138 -9.82 -8.09 -5.46
CA ALA A 138 -8.88 -6.98 -5.32
C ALA A 138 -7.61 -7.38 -4.54
N ILE A 139 -7.74 -8.17 -3.47
CA ILE A 139 -6.61 -8.67 -2.69
C ILE A 139 -5.72 -9.60 -3.54
N ARG A 140 -6.33 -10.54 -4.26
CA ARG A 140 -5.60 -11.47 -5.13
C ARG A 140 -4.86 -10.74 -6.25
N GLU A 141 -5.55 -9.85 -6.97
CA GLU A 141 -4.90 -9.12 -8.07
C GLU A 141 -3.82 -8.17 -7.53
N ALA A 142 -4.04 -7.50 -6.40
CA ALA A 142 -3.01 -6.67 -5.77
C ALA A 142 -1.74 -7.48 -5.42
N ASN A 143 -1.90 -8.68 -4.85
CA ASN A 143 -0.77 -9.57 -4.58
C ASN A 143 0.00 -9.92 -5.86
N ASN A 144 -0.71 -10.30 -6.92
CA ASN A 144 -0.13 -10.68 -8.19
C ASN A 144 0.64 -9.51 -8.83
N MET A 145 0.02 -8.33 -8.89
CA MET A 145 0.63 -7.14 -9.48
C MET A 145 1.86 -6.69 -8.69
N ILE A 146 1.81 -6.71 -7.36
CA ILE A 146 2.98 -6.37 -6.53
C ILE A 146 4.14 -7.35 -6.81
N ASN A 147 3.87 -8.64 -6.96
CA ASN A 147 4.92 -9.62 -7.29
C ASN A 147 5.49 -9.43 -8.70
N GLU A 148 4.64 -9.07 -9.66
CA GLU A 148 5.02 -8.90 -11.07
C GLU A 148 5.82 -7.60 -11.28
N GLN A 149 5.32 -6.49 -10.73
CA GLN A 149 5.89 -5.16 -10.93
C GLN A 149 7.29 -4.99 -10.30
N ALA A 150 7.63 -5.83 -9.30
CA ALA A 150 8.92 -5.83 -8.61
C ALA A 150 10.12 -5.88 -9.57
N LYS A 151 9.92 -6.49 -10.74
CA LYS A 151 10.97 -6.82 -11.71
C LYS A 151 11.06 -5.84 -12.89
N VAL A 152 10.19 -4.84 -12.95
CA VAL A 152 10.05 -3.95 -14.11
C VAL A 152 10.22 -2.47 -13.74
N SER A 153 10.31 -1.63 -14.76
CA SER A 153 10.35 -0.18 -14.57
C SER A 153 9.01 0.35 -14.04
N ILE A 154 9.02 1.55 -13.45
CA ILE A 154 7.78 2.21 -13.00
C ILE A 154 6.79 2.39 -14.15
N LYS A 155 7.28 2.62 -15.38
CA LYS A 155 6.41 2.81 -16.55
C LYS A 155 5.66 1.50 -16.87
N GLU A 156 6.41 0.40 -16.96
CA GLU A 156 5.83 -0.93 -17.22
C GLU A 156 4.91 -1.37 -16.08
N ALA A 157 5.26 -1.08 -14.83
CA ALA A 157 4.39 -1.34 -13.68
C ALA A 157 3.05 -0.61 -13.79
N ILE A 158 3.05 0.65 -14.22
CA ILE A 158 1.80 1.41 -14.44
C ILE A 158 0.98 0.77 -15.57
N GLU A 159 1.61 0.28 -16.63
CA GLU A 159 0.92 -0.42 -17.71
C GLU A 159 0.25 -1.71 -17.21
N ILE A 160 0.96 -2.52 -16.41
CA ILE A 160 0.41 -3.72 -15.74
C ILE A 160 -0.82 -3.35 -14.88
N GLU A 161 -0.71 -2.31 -14.06
CA GLU A 161 -1.80 -1.85 -13.20
C GLU A 161 -3.02 -1.35 -14.03
N MET A 162 -2.78 -0.65 -15.14
CA MET A 162 -3.84 -0.14 -16.02
C MET A 162 -4.56 -1.25 -16.79
N ASP A 163 -3.84 -2.26 -17.27
CA ASP A 163 -4.43 -3.39 -18.00
C ASP A 163 -5.39 -4.19 -17.11
N LYS A 164 -5.05 -4.33 -15.82
CA LYS A 164 -5.87 -4.99 -14.82
C LYS A 164 -7.07 -4.17 -14.37
N LEU A 165 -7.01 -2.85 -14.53
CA LEU A 165 -8.05 -1.94 -14.08
C LEU A 165 -9.38 -2.22 -14.79
N TYR A 166 -9.38 -2.39 -16.12
CA TYR A 166 -10.59 -2.70 -16.88
C TYR A 166 -11.27 -4.00 -16.42
N TYR A 167 -10.48 -5.05 -16.16
CA TYR A 167 -11.00 -6.30 -15.63
C TYR A 167 -11.64 -6.09 -14.24
N MET A 168 -10.96 -5.41 -13.32
CA MET A 168 -11.47 -5.19 -11.97
C MET A 168 -12.79 -4.41 -11.94
N PHE A 169 -12.91 -3.33 -12.73
CA PHE A 169 -14.13 -2.53 -12.78
C PHE A 169 -15.34 -3.30 -13.35
N GLY A 170 -15.10 -4.44 -14.01
CA GLY A 170 -16.15 -5.35 -14.49
C GLY A 170 -16.63 -6.40 -13.47
N THR A 171 -16.02 -6.47 -12.28
CA THR A 171 -16.34 -7.49 -11.26
C THR A 171 -17.59 -7.16 -10.45
N GLU A 172 -18.27 -8.18 -9.90
CA GLU A 172 -19.39 -7.96 -8.99
C GLU A 172 -18.91 -7.29 -7.69
N ASP A 173 -17.68 -7.60 -7.25
CA ASP A 173 -17.06 -6.97 -6.10
C ASP A 173 -16.88 -5.45 -6.28
N ALA A 174 -16.39 -5.00 -7.44
CA ALA A 174 -16.28 -3.57 -7.75
C ALA A 174 -17.65 -2.89 -7.79
N LEU A 175 -18.65 -3.52 -8.41
CA LEU A 175 -20.02 -3.01 -8.43
C LEU A 175 -20.58 -2.87 -7.01
N ALA A 176 -20.41 -3.91 -6.17
CA ALA A 176 -20.90 -3.92 -4.80
C ALA A 176 -20.26 -2.83 -3.93
N GLY A 177 -18.95 -2.66 -4.06
CA GLY A 177 -18.17 -1.67 -3.32
C GLY A 177 -18.48 -0.23 -3.73
N LEU A 178 -18.43 0.07 -5.03
CA LEU A 178 -18.66 1.43 -5.56
C LEU A 178 -20.12 1.88 -5.40
N SER A 179 -21.07 0.94 -5.43
CA SER A 179 -22.50 1.25 -5.25
C SER A 179 -22.94 1.33 -3.77
N SER A 180 -22.03 1.13 -2.82
CA SER A 180 -22.33 1.11 -1.38
C SER A 180 -21.55 2.18 -0.60
N PRO A 181 -21.71 3.48 -0.89
CA PRO A 181 -20.89 4.54 -0.27
C PRO A 181 -21.12 4.72 1.24
N THR A 182 -22.27 4.28 1.75
CA THR A 182 -22.70 4.50 3.15
C THR A 182 -22.78 3.22 3.98
N ARG A 183 -22.56 2.04 3.38
CA ARG A 183 -22.68 0.74 4.06
C ARG A 183 -21.55 -0.20 3.67
N PRO A 184 -21.07 -1.06 4.58
CA PRO A 184 -20.08 -2.08 4.22
C PRO A 184 -20.60 -2.97 3.08
N PRO A 185 -19.86 -3.09 1.96
CA PRO A 185 -20.25 -3.96 0.86
C PRO A 185 -20.12 -5.44 1.25
N LYS A 186 -20.88 -6.30 0.58
CA LYS A 186 -20.74 -7.75 0.65
C LYS A 186 -20.05 -8.23 -0.61
N PHE A 187 -18.77 -8.57 -0.48
CA PHE A 187 -17.98 -9.11 -1.57
C PHE A 187 -18.28 -10.60 -1.75
N GLN A 188 -18.38 -11.04 -3.01
CA GLN A 188 -18.66 -12.42 -3.39
C GLN A 188 -17.45 -13.11 -3.99
N GLY A 189 -16.38 -12.37 -4.30
CA GLY A 189 -15.19 -12.91 -4.97
C GLY A 189 -15.47 -13.31 -6.42
N LYS A 190 -16.41 -12.65 -7.08
CA LYS A 190 -16.85 -12.89 -8.46
C LYS A 190 -16.76 -11.62 -9.30
#